data_AF-X2D0B0-F1
#
_entry.id   AF-X2D0B0-F1
#
_cell.length_a   1.000
_cell.length_b   1.000
_cell.length_c   1.000
_cell.angle_alpha   90.00
_cell.angle_beta   90.00
_cell.angle_gamma   90.00
#
_symmetry.space_group_name_H-M   'P 1'
#
loop_
_entity.id
_entity.type
_entity.pdbx_description
1 polymer ?
#
loop_
_entity_poly.entity_id
_entity_poly.type
_entity_poly.pdbx_seq_one_letter_code
_entity_poly.pdbx_strand_id
1 'polypeptide(L)'
;MAKAKFERTKPHVNIGTIGHIDHGKTTLTAAITKVLHDAYPDLNEASAFDQIDKAPEERQRGITISIAHVEYQTESRHYAHVDCPGHADYIKNMITGAAQMDGAILVVAATDGPMPQTKEHVLLARQVGVPYIVVALNKADMVDDEEILELVELEVRELLSEYEFPGDDVPVVKVSALKALEGDKEWGNSVLELMKAVDEAIPEPERDVDKPFLMPIEDVFTITGRGTVVTGRIERGVLKVNETVDIIGIKQEKTTTTVTGIEMFRKLLDEGQAGENVGLLLRGIKREDVERGQVIIKPGSVTPHTEFE
;
A
#
# COMPACT_ATOMS: atom_id res chain seq x y z
N MET A 1 18.15 -17.09 -13.54
CA MET A 1 16.85 -17.21 -14.21
C MET A 1 16.50 -15.85 -14.80
N ALA A 2 15.94 -15.78 -16.01
CA ALA A 2 15.47 -14.51 -16.54
C ALA A 2 14.33 -14.00 -15.64
N LYS A 3 14.30 -12.71 -15.33
CA LYS A 3 13.19 -12.12 -14.57
C LYS A 3 11.92 -12.23 -15.41
N ALA A 4 10.80 -12.59 -14.76
CA ALA A 4 9.51 -12.63 -15.42
C ALA A 4 9.11 -11.23 -15.92
N LYS A 5 8.29 -11.17 -16.96
CA LYS A 5 7.70 -9.93 -17.46
C LYS A 5 6.34 -9.75 -16.78
N PHE A 6 6.01 -8.52 -16.39
CA PHE A 6 4.69 -8.23 -15.85
C PHE A 6 3.67 -8.13 -16.98
N GLU A 7 2.51 -8.77 -16.82
CA GLU A 7 1.43 -8.77 -17.81
C GLU A 7 0.18 -8.07 -17.24
N ARG A 8 -0.26 -7.00 -17.91
CA ARG A 8 -1.44 -6.22 -17.54
C ARG A 8 -2.73 -6.93 -17.95
N THR A 9 -3.12 -7.94 -17.18
CA THR A 9 -4.31 -8.76 -17.46
C THR A 9 -5.56 -8.30 -16.69
N LYS A 10 -5.39 -7.56 -15.60
CA LYS A 10 -6.46 -7.10 -14.71
C LYS A 10 -6.27 -5.63 -14.31
N PRO A 11 -7.35 -4.92 -13.93
CA PRO A 11 -7.24 -3.60 -13.31
C PRO A 11 -6.31 -3.62 -12.09
N HIS A 12 -5.48 -2.58 -11.97
CA HIS A 12 -4.52 -2.45 -10.88
C HIS A 12 -4.97 -1.42 -9.84
N VAL A 13 -5.09 -1.87 -8.59
CA VAL A 13 -5.52 -1.05 -7.46
C VAL A 13 -4.46 -1.13 -6.35
N ASN A 14 -4.10 0.01 -5.81
CA ASN A 14 -3.22 0.10 -4.64
C ASN A 14 -4.10 0.17 -3.40
N ILE A 15 -3.87 -0.75 -2.46
CA ILE A 15 -4.55 -0.76 -1.18
C ILE A 15 -3.54 -0.84 -0.06
N GLY A 16 -3.98 -0.70 1.18
CA GLY A 16 -3.11 -0.94 2.31
C GLY A 16 -3.83 -0.97 3.64
N THR A 17 -3.18 -1.56 4.63
CA THR A 17 -3.68 -1.69 6.00
C THR A 17 -3.29 -0.47 6.83
N ILE A 18 -4.27 0.13 7.49
CA ILE A 18 -4.10 1.21 8.47
C ILE A 18 -4.84 0.86 9.77
N GLY A 19 -4.53 1.57 10.87
CA GLY A 19 -5.13 1.32 12.17
C GLY A 19 -4.08 1.26 13.28
N HIS A 20 -4.57 1.14 14.52
CA HIS A 20 -3.74 1.18 15.73
C HIS A 20 -2.71 0.05 15.80
N ILE A 21 -1.66 0.27 16.61
CA ILE A 21 -0.69 -0.77 16.97
C ILE A 21 -1.41 -2.00 17.55
N ASP A 22 -0.87 -3.20 17.29
CA ASP A 22 -1.39 -4.48 17.78
C ASP A 22 -2.81 -4.87 17.37
N HIS A 23 -3.48 -4.09 16.52
CA HIS A 23 -4.76 -4.48 15.90
C HIS A 23 -4.61 -5.57 14.83
N GLY A 24 -3.38 -5.93 14.45
CA GLY A 24 -3.08 -7.07 13.57
C GLY A 24 -3.03 -6.76 12.08
N LYS A 25 -2.60 -5.56 11.69
CA LYS A 25 -2.41 -5.15 10.27
C LYS A 25 -1.53 -6.13 9.50
N THR A 26 -0.30 -6.34 9.95
CA THR A 26 0.66 -7.24 9.29
C THR A 26 0.19 -8.69 9.28
N THR A 27 -0.45 -9.15 10.36
CA THR A 27 -1.08 -10.48 10.41
C THR A 27 -2.19 -10.61 9.36
N LEU A 28 -3.01 -9.58 9.19
CA LEU A 28 -4.06 -9.56 8.18
C LEU A 28 -3.48 -9.57 6.77
N THR A 29 -2.45 -8.77 6.50
CA THR A 29 -1.76 -8.75 5.20
C THR A 29 -1.21 -10.14 4.86
N ALA A 30 -0.57 -10.81 5.82
CA ALA A 30 -0.12 -12.18 5.63
C ALA A 30 -1.27 -13.16 5.40
N ALA A 31 -2.35 -13.06 6.20
CA ALA A 31 -3.53 -13.91 6.06
C ALA A 31 -4.17 -13.76 4.67
N ILE A 32 -4.31 -12.54 4.15
CA ILE A 32 -4.82 -12.28 2.80
C ILE A 32 -3.97 -13.02 1.75
N THR A 33 -2.63 -12.87 1.82
CA THR A 33 -1.75 -13.51 0.82
C THR A 33 -1.84 -15.03 0.86
N LYS A 34 -1.91 -15.62 2.07
CA LYS A 34 -2.04 -17.06 2.26
C LYS A 34 -3.40 -17.56 1.78
N VAL A 35 -4.48 -16.92 2.20
CA VAL A 35 -5.84 -17.32 1.87
C VAL A 35 -6.09 -17.22 0.37
N LEU A 36 -5.62 -16.16 -0.29
CA LEU A 36 -5.72 -16.01 -1.74
C LEU A 36 -4.83 -17.01 -2.49
N HIS A 37 -3.68 -17.39 -1.95
CA HIS A 37 -2.87 -18.48 -2.50
C HIS A 37 -3.58 -19.83 -2.37
N ASP A 38 -4.12 -20.13 -1.18
CA ASP A 38 -4.81 -21.40 -0.93
C ASP A 38 -6.10 -21.52 -1.78
N ALA A 39 -6.81 -20.42 -2.01
CA ALA A 39 -8.02 -20.38 -2.85
C ALA A 39 -7.71 -20.34 -4.36
N TYR A 40 -6.68 -19.58 -4.76
CA TYR A 40 -6.33 -19.32 -6.17
C TYR A 40 -4.81 -19.51 -6.41
N PRO A 41 -4.29 -20.75 -6.32
CA PRO A 41 -2.85 -21.01 -6.36
C PRO A 41 -2.20 -20.67 -7.70
N ASP A 42 -2.96 -20.67 -8.79
CA ASP A 42 -2.46 -20.30 -10.12
C ASP A 42 -2.36 -18.77 -10.31
N LEU A 43 -3.05 -17.99 -9.48
CA LEU A 43 -3.04 -16.51 -9.53
C LEU A 43 -2.04 -15.89 -8.55
N ASN A 44 -1.74 -16.58 -7.47
CA ASN A 44 -1.00 -16.06 -6.32
C ASN A 44 0.16 -16.99 -5.96
N GLU A 45 1.37 -16.43 -5.88
CA GLU A 45 2.52 -17.16 -5.36
C GLU A 45 2.43 -17.33 -3.84
N ALA A 46 2.94 -18.45 -3.33
CA ALA A 46 3.01 -18.67 -1.89
C ALA A 46 3.94 -17.63 -1.24
N SER A 47 3.40 -16.79 -0.37
CA SER A 47 4.16 -15.84 0.43
C SER A 47 4.33 -16.38 1.85
N ALA A 48 5.54 -16.30 2.40
CA ALA A 48 5.78 -16.62 3.81
C ALA A 48 5.62 -15.35 4.66
N PHE A 49 4.97 -15.46 5.82
CA PHE A 49 4.80 -14.37 6.81
C PHE A 49 6.11 -13.60 7.08
N ASP A 50 7.22 -14.34 7.18
CA ASP A 50 8.58 -13.81 7.39
C ASP A 50 9.09 -12.86 6.29
N GLN A 51 8.37 -12.77 5.18
CA GLN A 51 8.67 -11.86 4.06
C GLN A 51 7.91 -10.53 4.15
N ILE A 52 7.15 -10.26 5.21
CA ILE A 52 6.54 -8.93 5.40
C ILE A 52 7.35 -8.14 6.44
N ASP A 53 7.53 -8.69 7.65
CA ASP A 53 8.47 -8.16 8.67
C ASP A 53 9.90 -8.65 8.41
N LYS A 54 10.59 -7.97 7.50
CA LYS A 54 11.94 -8.35 7.06
C LYS A 54 13.04 -7.81 7.96
N ALA A 55 12.83 -6.66 8.62
CA ALA A 55 13.92 -6.02 9.34
C ALA A 55 14.19 -6.74 10.67
N PRO A 56 15.47 -7.02 11.02
CA PRO A 56 15.82 -7.60 12.32
C PRO A 56 15.28 -6.81 13.51
N GLU A 57 15.16 -5.49 13.38
CA GLU A 57 14.62 -4.60 14.39
C GLU A 57 13.11 -4.75 14.57
N GLU A 58 12.35 -4.92 13.48
CA GLU A 58 10.90 -5.17 13.52
C GLU A 58 10.61 -6.48 14.26
N ARG A 59 11.35 -7.55 13.94
CA ARG A 59 11.20 -8.86 14.61
C ARG A 59 11.55 -8.83 16.09
N GLN A 60 12.52 -8.00 16.49
CA GLN A 60 12.91 -7.87 17.90
C GLN A 60 11.88 -7.06 18.70
N ARG A 61 11.27 -6.05 18.07
CA ARG A 61 10.31 -5.16 18.74
C ARG A 61 8.86 -5.63 18.59
N GLY A 62 8.57 -6.53 17.66
CA GLY A 62 7.21 -7.02 17.38
C GLY A 62 6.31 -5.95 16.76
N ILE A 63 6.89 -4.93 16.11
CA ILE A 63 6.15 -3.81 15.51
C ILE A 63 6.68 -3.55 14.10
N THR A 64 5.77 -3.22 13.17
CA THR A 64 6.11 -2.73 11.84
C THR A 64 6.77 -1.35 11.95
N ILE A 65 7.92 -1.16 11.31
CA ILE A 65 8.67 0.11 11.32
C ILE A 65 8.70 0.70 9.91
N SER A 66 9.01 -0.15 8.93
CA SER A 66 9.10 0.16 7.52
C SER A 66 7.83 -0.27 6.78
N ILE A 67 7.53 0.44 5.68
CA ILE A 67 6.41 0.09 4.81
C ILE A 67 6.77 -1.20 4.08
N ALA A 68 5.87 -2.18 4.08
CA ALA A 68 6.03 -3.39 3.28
C ALA A 68 5.08 -3.36 2.08
N HIS A 69 5.62 -3.64 0.90
CA HIS A 69 4.86 -3.78 -0.34
C HIS A 69 4.69 -5.26 -0.69
N VAL A 70 3.44 -5.70 -0.83
CA VAL A 70 3.07 -7.09 -1.13
C VAL A 70 2.15 -7.14 -2.35
N GLU A 71 2.33 -8.15 -3.20
CA GLU A 71 1.53 -8.35 -4.41
C GLU A 71 0.60 -9.54 -4.21
N TYR A 72 -0.67 -9.39 -4.58
CA TYR A 72 -1.63 -10.51 -4.69
C TYR A 72 -2.78 -10.12 -5.61
N GLN A 73 -3.62 -11.10 -5.96
CA GLN A 73 -4.70 -10.95 -6.93
C GLN A 73 -5.94 -11.66 -6.45
N THR A 74 -7.09 -11.04 -6.70
CA THR A 74 -8.39 -11.71 -6.75
C THR A 74 -8.64 -12.17 -8.19
N GLU A 75 -9.76 -12.83 -8.46
CA GLU A 75 -10.16 -13.11 -9.84
C GLU A 75 -10.39 -11.82 -10.64
N SER A 76 -10.86 -10.76 -9.97
CA SER A 76 -11.26 -9.49 -10.58
C SER A 76 -10.10 -8.53 -10.80
N ARG A 77 -9.16 -8.42 -9.85
CA ARG A 77 -8.19 -7.32 -9.79
C ARG A 77 -6.79 -7.76 -9.38
N HIS A 78 -5.82 -6.93 -9.72
CA HIS A 78 -4.43 -7.05 -9.28
C HIS A 78 -4.12 -5.99 -8.23
N TYR A 79 -3.64 -6.41 -7.05
CA TYR A 79 -3.40 -5.53 -5.91
C TYR A 79 -1.92 -5.35 -5.61
N ALA A 80 -1.52 -4.10 -5.39
CA ALA A 80 -0.35 -3.77 -4.60
C ALA A 80 -0.83 -3.36 -3.20
N HIS A 81 -0.41 -4.11 -2.19
CA HIS A 81 -0.76 -3.87 -0.80
C HIS A 81 0.40 -3.19 -0.07
N VAL A 82 0.09 -2.09 0.59
CA VAL A 82 1.01 -1.30 1.42
C VAL A 82 0.68 -1.53 2.90
N ASP A 83 1.50 -2.29 3.62
CA ASP A 83 1.32 -2.52 5.06
C ASP A 83 1.94 -1.36 5.84
N CYS A 84 1.12 -0.56 6.51
CA CYS A 84 1.58 0.63 7.22
C CYS A 84 1.80 0.37 8.72
N PRO A 85 2.80 1.02 9.34
CA PRO A 85 3.02 0.93 10.77
C PRO A 85 1.91 1.63 11.56
N GLY A 86 1.55 1.09 12.73
CA GLY A 86 0.51 1.66 13.63
C GLY A 86 1.03 2.35 14.88
N HIS A 87 2.34 2.36 15.10
CA HIS A 87 2.96 3.01 16.26
C HIS A 87 3.13 4.52 15.97
N ALA A 88 2.82 5.38 16.94
CA ALA A 88 2.85 6.84 16.78
C ALA A 88 4.21 7.37 16.28
N ASP A 89 5.31 6.82 16.79
CA ASP A 89 6.68 7.19 16.36
C ASP A 89 6.96 7.01 14.86
N TYR A 90 6.18 6.16 14.17
CA TYR A 90 6.36 5.84 12.75
C TYR A 90 5.25 6.41 11.85
N ILE A 91 4.48 7.39 12.34
CA ILE A 91 3.38 8.02 11.58
C ILE A 91 3.83 8.59 10.23
N LYS A 92 5.08 9.07 10.13
CA LYS A 92 5.66 9.58 8.87
C LYS A 92 5.71 8.51 7.77
N ASN A 93 5.96 7.26 8.14
CA ASN A 93 5.95 6.16 7.19
C ASN A 93 4.52 5.81 6.79
N MET A 94 3.58 5.81 7.74
CA MET A 94 2.16 5.63 7.41
C MET A 94 1.65 6.69 6.43
N ILE A 95 1.97 7.97 6.62
CA ILE A 95 1.56 9.07 5.70
C ILE A 95 2.03 8.80 4.27
N THR A 96 3.28 8.37 4.10
CA THR A 96 3.82 8.06 2.76
C THR A 96 3.23 6.80 2.15
N GLY A 97 2.87 5.79 2.96
CA GLY A 97 2.17 4.62 2.47
C GLY A 97 0.72 4.94 2.07
N ALA A 98 0.01 5.68 2.92
CA ALA A 98 -1.39 6.07 2.70
C ALA A 98 -1.56 6.95 1.45
N ALA A 99 -0.60 7.85 1.16
CA ALA A 99 -0.61 8.64 -0.07
C ALA A 99 -0.63 7.80 -1.36
N GLN A 100 -0.26 6.52 -1.28
CA GLN A 100 -0.25 5.59 -2.40
C GLN A 100 -1.52 4.76 -2.55
N MET A 101 -2.46 4.85 -1.61
CA MET A 101 -3.64 4.00 -1.58
C MET A 101 -4.78 4.60 -2.41
N ASP A 102 -5.34 3.79 -3.31
CA ASP A 102 -6.61 4.03 -3.98
C ASP A 102 -7.80 3.61 -3.07
N GLY A 103 -7.52 2.89 -1.99
CA GLY A 103 -8.42 2.66 -0.88
C GLY A 103 -7.71 1.94 0.26
N ALA A 104 -8.20 2.04 1.49
CA ALA A 104 -7.53 1.46 2.65
C ALA A 104 -8.39 0.40 3.35
N ILE A 105 -7.73 -0.55 3.99
CA ILE A 105 -8.32 -1.50 4.94
C ILE A 105 -8.04 -0.97 6.34
N LEU A 106 -9.05 -0.45 7.02
CA LEU A 106 -8.95 -0.03 8.42
C LEU A 106 -9.08 -1.26 9.33
N VAL A 107 -8.01 -1.60 10.02
CA VAL A 107 -7.96 -2.75 10.92
C VAL A 107 -8.24 -2.30 12.35
N VAL A 108 -9.35 -2.79 12.91
CA VAL A 108 -9.78 -2.49 14.28
C VAL A 108 -9.90 -3.79 15.04
N ALA A 109 -9.22 -3.92 16.19
CA ALA A 109 -9.41 -5.09 17.03
C ALA A 109 -10.77 -5.01 17.74
N ALA A 110 -11.58 -6.05 17.61
CA ALA A 110 -12.86 -6.21 18.28
C ALA A 110 -12.76 -6.15 19.81
N THR A 111 -11.60 -6.53 20.37
CA THR A 111 -11.34 -6.50 21.81
C THR A 111 -11.12 -5.09 22.36
N ASP A 112 -10.69 -4.17 21.49
CA ASP A 112 -10.14 -2.86 21.90
C ASP A 112 -11.01 -1.70 21.39
N GLY A 113 -11.63 -1.85 20.22
CA GLY A 113 -12.37 -0.81 19.53
C GLY A 113 -11.49 0.31 18.95
N PRO A 114 -12.08 1.47 18.59
CA PRO A 114 -11.33 2.58 18.00
C PRO A 114 -10.37 3.27 18.98
N MET A 115 -9.09 2.93 18.88
CA MET A 115 -7.99 3.53 19.65
C MET A 115 -7.46 4.86 19.05
N PRO A 116 -6.63 5.66 19.77
CA PRO A 116 -6.17 6.98 19.32
C PRO A 116 -5.54 6.99 17.91
N GLN A 117 -4.67 6.02 17.60
CA GLN A 117 -4.05 5.92 16.28
C GLN A 117 -5.04 5.45 15.21
N THR A 118 -6.14 4.78 15.56
CA THR A 118 -7.24 4.53 14.61
C THR A 118 -7.80 5.85 14.12
N LYS A 119 -8.07 6.80 15.04
CA LYS A 119 -8.57 8.14 14.70
C LYS A 119 -7.56 8.93 13.88
N GLU A 120 -6.30 8.93 14.33
CA GLU A 120 -5.21 9.62 13.63
C GLU A 120 -5.00 9.08 12.21
N HIS A 121 -5.07 7.76 12.01
CA HIS A 121 -4.92 7.14 10.70
C HIS A 121 -6.07 7.47 9.76
N VAL A 122 -7.32 7.48 10.25
CA VAL A 122 -8.49 7.87 9.45
C VAL A 122 -8.37 9.33 9.00
N LEU A 123 -8.02 10.24 9.93
CA LEU A 123 -7.79 11.65 9.62
C LEU A 123 -6.69 11.84 8.56
N LEU A 124 -5.54 11.18 8.73
CA LEU A 124 -4.42 11.30 7.81
C LEU A 124 -4.73 10.67 6.45
N ALA A 125 -5.42 9.53 6.41
CA ALA A 125 -5.88 8.91 5.17
C ALA A 125 -6.75 9.89 4.36
N ARG A 126 -7.66 10.62 5.03
CA ARG A 126 -8.44 11.69 4.40
C ARG A 126 -7.56 12.81 3.86
N GLN A 127 -6.60 13.30 4.65
CA GLN A 127 -5.73 14.42 4.27
C GLN A 127 -4.79 14.10 3.10
N VAL A 128 -4.35 12.85 2.97
CA VAL A 128 -3.52 12.40 1.84
C VAL A 128 -4.34 11.92 0.64
N GLY A 129 -5.67 12.00 0.70
CA GLY A 129 -6.56 11.76 -0.42
C GLY A 129 -6.97 10.31 -0.65
N VAL A 130 -6.90 9.44 0.36
CA VAL A 130 -7.46 8.07 0.27
C VAL A 130 -8.98 8.19 0.08
N PRO A 131 -9.54 7.71 -1.04
CA PRO A 131 -10.92 8.01 -1.40
C PRO A 131 -11.95 7.08 -0.71
N TYR A 132 -11.54 5.88 -0.30
CA TYR A 132 -12.45 4.88 0.25
C TYR A 132 -11.79 4.01 1.32
N ILE A 133 -12.57 3.54 2.30
CA ILE A 133 -12.13 2.65 3.39
C ILE A 133 -13.06 1.45 3.48
N VAL A 134 -12.48 0.26 3.60
CA VAL A 134 -13.16 -0.97 4.04
C VAL A 134 -12.66 -1.31 5.44
N VAL A 135 -13.53 -1.77 6.33
CA VAL A 135 -13.15 -2.08 7.72
C VAL A 135 -12.99 -3.58 7.90
N ALA A 136 -11.86 -3.97 8.48
CA ALA A 136 -11.64 -5.31 9.02
C ALA A 136 -11.74 -5.26 10.54
N LEU A 137 -12.85 -5.75 11.09
CA LEU A 137 -13.03 -5.91 12.53
C LEU A 137 -12.34 -7.20 12.97
N ASN A 138 -11.05 -7.07 13.27
CA ASN A 138 -10.12 -8.17 13.52
C ASN A 138 -10.20 -8.69 14.96
N LYS A 139 -9.60 -9.87 15.22
CA LYS A 139 -9.67 -10.57 16.52
C LYS A 139 -11.11 -10.87 16.96
N ALA A 140 -12.02 -11.03 16.02
CA ALA A 140 -13.41 -11.38 16.30
C ALA A 140 -13.54 -12.75 16.99
N ASP A 141 -12.54 -13.64 16.82
CA ASP A 141 -12.45 -14.92 17.54
C ASP A 141 -12.26 -14.80 19.06
N MET A 142 -11.91 -13.61 19.55
CA MET A 142 -11.71 -13.34 20.97
C MET A 142 -12.94 -12.74 21.66
N VAL A 143 -14.02 -12.45 20.92
CA VAL A 143 -15.21 -11.80 21.43
C VAL A 143 -16.41 -12.71 21.19
N ASP A 144 -16.90 -13.32 22.27
CA ASP A 144 -18.06 -14.24 22.23
C ASP A 144 -19.41 -13.52 22.24
N ASP A 145 -19.43 -12.22 22.59
CA ASP A 145 -20.64 -11.42 22.73
C ASP A 145 -20.89 -10.56 21.48
N GLU A 146 -21.97 -10.87 20.77
CA GLU A 146 -22.37 -10.18 19.54
C GLU A 146 -22.73 -8.71 19.81
N GLU A 147 -23.26 -8.36 21.00
CA GLU A 147 -23.58 -6.97 21.34
C GLU A 147 -22.33 -6.10 21.44
N ILE A 148 -21.20 -6.68 21.88
CA ILE A 148 -19.91 -5.99 21.91
C ILE A 148 -19.41 -5.72 20.48
N LEU A 149 -19.54 -6.71 19.59
CA LEU A 149 -19.12 -6.55 18.19
C LEU A 149 -19.93 -5.46 17.47
N GLU A 150 -21.25 -5.45 17.67
CA GLU A 150 -22.15 -4.42 17.13
C GLU A 150 -21.81 -3.02 17.68
N LEU A 151 -21.52 -2.91 18.98
CA LEU A 151 -21.11 -1.65 19.59
C LEU A 151 -19.80 -1.13 19.00
N VAL A 152 -18.79 -2.00 18.86
CA VAL A 152 -17.50 -1.61 18.27
C VAL A 152 -17.66 -1.20 16.81
N GLU A 153 -18.47 -1.94 16.05
CA GLU A 153 -18.80 -1.56 14.67
C GLU A 153 -19.43 -0.17 14.61
N LEU A 154 -20.42 0.12 15.48
CA LEU A 154 -21.06 1.43 15.55
C LEU A 154 -20.05 2.55 15.83
N GLU A 155 -19.15 2.36 16.80
CA GLU A 155 -18.11 3.35 17.10
C GLU A 155 -17.13 3.58 15.93
N VAL A 156 -16.81 2.53 15.16
CA VAL A 156 -15.98 2.67 13.95
C VAL A 156 -16.71 3.46 12.86
N ARG A 157 -18.01 3.19 12.67
CA ARG A 157 -18.83 3.91 11.69
C ARG A 157 -18.95 5.39 12.04
N GLU A 158 -19.21 5.70 13.31
CA GLU A 158 -19.25 7.08 13.81
C GLU A 158 -17.91 7.81 13.58
N LEU A 159 -16.79 7.14 13.86
CA LEU A 159 -15.45 7.69 13.62
C LEU A 159 -15.20 8.00 12.13
N LEU A 160 -15.61 7.10 11.24
CA LEU A 160 -15.46 7.32 9.80
C LEU A 160 -16.32 8.49 9.33
N SER A 161 -17.56 8.59 9.81
CA SER A 161 -18.47 9.70 9.53
C SER A 161 -17.92 11.05 10.06
N GLU A 162 -17.28 11.07 11.23
CA GLU A 162 -16.63 12.27 11.80
C GLU A 162 -15.57 12.84 10.85
N TYR A 163 -14.85 11.98 10.13
CA TYR A 163 -13.80 12.37 9.19
C TYR A 163 -14.23 12.31 7.71
N GLU A 164 -15.53 12.47 7.45
CA GLU A 164 -16.11 12.61 6.11
C GLU A 164 -15.95 11.38 5.20
N PHE A 165 -15.77 10.19 5.77
CA PHE A 165 -15.99 8.93 5.07
C PHE A 165 -17.47 8.52 5.21
N PRO A 166 -18.01 7.72 4.28
CA PRO A 166 -19.40 7.28 4.33
C PRO A 166 -19.59 6.14 5.37
N GLY A 167 -19.42 6.45 6.65
CA GLY A 167 -19.37 5.47 7.74
C GLY A 167 -20.58 4.51 7.81
N ASP A 168 -21.77 4.97 7.46
CA ASP A 168 -22.98 4.14 7.43
C ASP A 168 -22.97 3.10 6.28
N ASP A 169 -22.27 3.41 5.18
CA ASP A 169 -22.26 2.59 3.96
C ASP A 169 -20.98 1.77 3.78
N VAL A 170 -19.93 2.00 4.60
CA VAL A 170 -18.69 1.23 4.46
C VAL A 170 -18.94 -0.26 4.78
N PRO A 171 -18.34 -1.19 4.03
CA PRO A 171 -18.33 -2.58 4.43
C PRO A 171 -17.49 -2.77 5.69
N VAL A 172 -18.07 -3.44 6.68
CA VAL A 172 -17.39 -3.89 7.91
C VAL A 172 -17.41 -5.41 7.90
N VAL A 173 -16.24 -6.03 7.86
CA VAL A 173 -16.12 -7.49 7.82
C VAL A 173 -15.41 -7.97 9.09
N LYS A 174 -16.09 -8.85 9.82
CA LYS A 174 -15.53 -9.53 11.00
C LYS A 174 -14.49 -10.54 10.53
N VAL A 175 -13.28 -10.47 11.08
CA VAL A 175 -12.19 -11.37 10.70
C VAL A 175 -11.39 -11.82 11.92
N SER A 176 -10.72 -12.96 11.79
CA SER A 176 -9.61 -13.34 12.64
C SER A 176 -8.41 -13.62 11.75
N ALA A 177 -7.56 -12.61 11.59
CA ALA A 177 -6.36 -12.71 10.76
C ALA A 177 -5.44 -13.85 11.23
N LEU A 178 -5.31 -14.05 12.54
CA LEU A 178 -4.47 -15.09 13.10
C LEU A 178 -5.02 -16.49 12.78
N LYS A 179 -6.31 -16.73 13.04
CA LYS A 179 -6.93 -18.03 12.75
C LYS A 179 -6.94 -18.36 11.25
N ALA A 180 -7.23 -17.37 10.41
CA ALA A 180 -7.13 -17.50 8.96
C ALA A 180 -5.71 -17.89 8.52
N LEU A 181 -4.68 -17.25 9.11
CA LEU A 181 -3.28 -17.56 8.82
C LEU A 181 -2.88 -18.96 9.32
N GLU A 182 -3.42 -19.41 10.45
CA GLU A 182 -3.26 -20.78 10.99
C GLU A 182 -3.97 -21.84 10.13
N GLY A 183 -4.79 -21.44 9.16
CA GLY A 183 -5.49 -22.32 8.22
C GLY A 183 -6.89 -22.73 8.67
N ASP A 184 -7.49 -22.00 9.63
CA ASP A 184 -8.90 -22.16 9.95
C ASP A 184 -9.77 -21.77 8.75
N LYS A 185 -10.69 -22.66 8.36
CA LYS A 185 -11.51 -22.48 7.16
C LYS A 185 -12.57 -21.40 7.32
N GLU A 186 -13.14 -21.25 8.50
CA GLU A 186 -14.19 -20.26 8.77
C GLU A 186 -13.61 -18.85 8.63
N TRP A 187 -12.49 -18.61 9.32
CA TRP A 187 -11.78 -17.34 9.26
C TRP A 187 -11.05 -17.12 7.94
N GLY A 188 -10.64 -18.18 7.24
CA GLY A 188 -10.18 -18.11 5.85
C GLY A 188 -11.27 -17.57 4.93
N ASN A 189 -12.51 -18.03 5.07
CA ASN A 189 -13.64 -17.51 4.29
C ASN A 189 -13.95 -16.05 4.62
N SER A 190 -13.87 -15.62 5.89
CA SER A 190 -14.09 -14.21 6.24
C SER A 190 -13.05 -13.29 5.60
N VAL A 191 -11.80 -13.74 5.42
CA VAL A 191 -10.77 -12.99 4.68
C VAL A 191 -11.10 -12.92 3.18
N LEU A 192 -11.67 -13.97 2.60
CA LEU A 192 -12.18 -13.92 1.21
C LEU A 192 -13.36 -12.94 1.08
N GLU A 193 -14.27 -12.91 2.06
CA GLU A 193 -15.37 -11.93 2.12
C GLU A 193 -14.86 -10.50 2.25
N LEU A 194 -13.83 -10.27 3.07
CA LEU A 194 -13.14 -8.98 3.15
C LEU A 194 -12.60 -8.58 1.77
N MET A 195 -11.89 -9.47 1.09
CA MET A 195 -11.33 -9.16 -0.24
C MET A 195 -12.41 -8.96 -1.31
N LYS A 196 -13.55 -9.65 -1.20
CA LYS A 196 -14.72 -9.39 -2.03
C LYS A 196 -15.29 -8.00 -1.77
N ALA A 197 -15.42 -7.58 -0.51
CA ALA A 197 -15.85 -6.24 -0.17
C ALA A 197 -14.88 -5.17 -0.70
N VAL A 198 -13.57 -5.45 -0.69
CA VAL A 198 -12.53 -4.59 -1.30
C VAL A 198 -12.69 -4.53 -2.83
N ASP A 199 -12.96 -5.65 -3.50
CA ASP A 199 -13.25 -5.69 -4.95
C ASP A 199 -14.50 -4.86 -5.32
N GLU A 200 -15.55 -4.93 -4.50
CA GLU A 200 -16.85 -4.30 -4.79
C GLU A 200 -16.91 -2.81 -4.40
N ALA A 201 -16.35 -2.45 -3.24
CA ALA A 201 -16.55 -1.13 -2.65
C ALA A 201 -15.47 -0.12 -3.02
N ILE A 202 -14.20 -0.55 -3.18
CA ILE A 202 -13.13 0.36 -3.63
C ILE A 202 -13.29 0.56 -5.14
N PRO A 203 -13.52 1.80 -5.62
CA PRO A 203 -13.71 2.05 -7.04
C PRO A 203 -12.41 1.79 -7.81
N GLU A 204 -12.55 1.43 -9.08
CA GLU A 204 -11.40 1.43 -9.98
C GLU A 204 -10.96 2.90 -10.19
N PRO A 205 -9.71 3.25 -9.87
CA PRO A 205 -9.23 4.62 -9.96
C PRO A 205 -9.04 5.06 -11.41
N GLU A 206 -9.52 6.24 -11.75
CA GLU A 206 -9.23 6.85 -13.05
C GLU A 206 -7.75 7.25 -13.11
N ARG A 207 -7.02 6.75 -14.11
CA ARG A 207 -5.58 6.97 -14.24
C ARG A 207 -5.29 8.03 -15.29
N ASP A 208 -4.55 9.06 -14.89
CA ASP A 208 -4.12 10.18 -15.74
C ASP A 208 -2.97 9.81 -16.70
N VAL A 209 -3.13 8.76 -17.52
CA VAL A 209 -2.06 8.24 -18.39
C VAL A 209 -1.64 9.19 -19.52
N ASP A 210 -2.53 10.11 -19.92
CA ASP A 210 -2.26 11.08 -20.99
C ASP A 210 -1.53 12.34 -20.52
N LYS A 211 -1.34 12.52 -19.20
CA LYS A 211 -0.62 13.67 -18.63
C LYS A 211 0.90 13.46 -18.67
N PRO A 212 1.70 14.53 -18.57
CA PRO A 212 3.16 14.40 -18.44
C PRO A 212 3.55 13.56 -17.22
N PHE A 213 4.47 12.60 -17.43
CA PHE A 213 4.95 11.68 -16.40
C PHE A 213 5.35 12.40 -15.11
N LEU A 214 4.88 11.88 -13.97
CA LEU A 214 5.29 12.29 -12.64
C LEU A 214 5.22 11.10 -11.69
N MET A 215 6.29 10.86 -10.94
CA MET A 215 6.36 9.84 -9.89
C MET A 215 7.09 10.41 -8.67
N PRO A 216 6.44 10.51 -7.50
CA PRO A 216 7.13 10.84 -6.25
C PRO A 216 8.08 9.73 -5.84
N ILE A 217 9.23 10.10 -5.26
CA ILE A 217 10.21 9.14 -4.75
C ILE A 217 9.87 8.81 -3.30
N GLU A 218 9.54 7.54 -3.07
CA GLU A 218 9.27 6.96 -1.76
C GLU A 218 10.56 6.49 -1.09
N ASP A 219 11.37 5.69 -1.78
CA ASP A 219 12.60 5.13 -1.23
C ASP A 219 13.69 4.95 -2.30
N VAL A 220 14.94 4.87 -1.85
CA VAL A 220 16.15 4.82 -2.68
C VAL A 220 17.06 3.67 -2.25
N PHE A 221 17.27 2.74 -3.17
CA PHE A 221 18.11 1.56 -2.99
C PHE A 221 19.31 1.59 -3.93
N THR A 222 20.42 0.98 -3.48
CA THR A 222 21.55 0.66 -4.36
C THR A 222 21.53 -0.83 -4.65
N ILE A 223 21.39 -1.20 -5.92
CA ILE A 223 21.56 -2.58 -6.36
C ILE A 223 23.01 -2.78 -6.81
N THR A 224 23.76 -3.59 -6.07
CA THR A 224 25.16 -3.92 -6.38
C THR A 224 25.30 -4.39 -7.83
N GLY A 225 26.16 -3.72 -8.59
CA GLY A 225 26.41 -4.03 -10.00
C GLY A 225 25.36 -3.53 -11.00
N ARG A 226 24.27 -2.89 -10.55
CA ARG A 226 23.25 -2.29 -11.43
C ARG A 226 23.18 -0.77 -11.31
N GLY A 227 23.18 -0.24 -10.09
CA GLY A 227 23.07 1.20 -9.82
C GLY A 227 21.98 1.56 -8.83
N THR A 228 21.59 2.83 -8.83
CA THR A 228 20.55 3.39 -7.95
C THR A 228 19.17 3.11 -8.51
N VAL A 229 18.30 2.52 -7.68
CA VAL A 229 16.88 2.33 -7.95
C VAL A 229 16.10 3.23 -7.00
N VAL A 230 15.18 4.01 -7.56
CA VAL A 230 14.18 4.71 -6.77
C VAL A 230 12.84 4.02 -6.92
N THR A 231 12.02 4.07 -5.88
CA THR A 231 10.69 3.44 -5.85
C THR A 231 9.61 4.47 -5.62
N GLY A 232 8.41 4.19 -6.11
CA GLY A 232 7.20 4.96 -5.82
C GLY A 232 6.04 4.57 -6.74
N ARG A 233 4.86 5.10 -6.42
CA ARG A 233 3.67 5.03 -7.27
C ARG A 233 3.76 6.09 -8.36
N ILE A 234 3.57 5.70 -9.62
CA ILE A 234 3.44 6.67 -10.71
C ILE A 234 2.13 7.43 -10.51
N GLU A 235 2.20 8.75 -10.32
CA GLU A 235 1.02 9.58 -10.06
C GLU A 235 0.24 9.83 -11.36
N ARG A 236 0.97 10.13 -12.44
CA ARG A 236 0.37 10.40 -13.75
C ARG A 236 1.34 10.12 -14.90
N GLY A 237 0.79 9.96 -16.09
CA GLY A 237 1.52 9.73 -17.32
C GLY A 237 2.05 8.30 -17.48
N VAL A 238 2.83 8.13 -18.54
CA VAL A 238 3.51 6.87 -18.88
C VAL A 238 5.00 7.18 -19.08
N LEU A 239 5.86 6.26 -18.63
CA LEU A 239 7.31 6.32 -18.82
C LEU A 239 7.79 5.01 -19.44
N LYS A 240 8.54 5.11 -20.54
CA LYS A 240 9.15 3.94 -21.19
C LYS A 240 10.59 3.74 -20.76
N VAL A 241 11.05 2.49 -20.79
CA VAL A 241 12.47 2.19 -20.59
C VAL A 241 13.31 2.94 -21.64
N ASN A 242 14.42 3.50 -21.20
CA ASN A 242 15.36 4.37 -21.93
C ASN A 242 14.87 5.80 -22.20
N GLU A 243 13.77 6.26 -21.59
CA GLU A 243 13.38 7.67 -21.63
C GLU A 243 14.19 8.53 -20.65
N THR A 244 14.35 9.80 -21.01
CA THR A 244 15.02 10.82 -20.20
C THR A 244 14.02 11.47 -19.24
N VAL A 245 14.43 11.65 -18.00
CA VAL A 245 13.64 12.24 -16.91
C VAL A 245 14.44 13.30 -16.15
N ASP A 246 13.73 14.23 -15.53
CA ASP A 246 14.31 15.17 -14.56
C ASP A 246 13.93 14.74 -13.14
N ILE A 247 14.89 14.81 -12.23
CA ILE A 247 14.70 14.69 -10.78
C ILE A 247 14.73 16.10 -10.21
N ILE A 248 13.64 16.50 -9.55
CA ILE A 248 13.47 17.85 -9.00
C ILE A 248 12.91 17.80 -7.57
N GLY A 249 13.00 18.94 -6.86
CA GLY A 249 12.50 19.11 -5.50
C GLY A 249 13.59 18.91 -4.45
N ILE A 250 13.42 19.54 -3.28
CA ILE A 250 14.33 19.57 -2.11
C ILE A 250 15.71 20.18 -2.40
N LYS A 251 16.44 19.62 -3.37
CA LYS A 251 17.72 20.13 -3.86
C LYS A 251 17.49 21.28 -4.86
N GLN A 252 18.39 22.26 -4.83
CA GLN A 252 18.31 23.44 -5.70
C GLN A 252 18.52 23.10 -7.18
N GLU A 253 19.45 22.19 -7.47
CA GLU A 253 19.78 21.82 -8.85
C GLU A 253 18.93 20.65 -9.32
N LYS A 254 18.31 20.82 -10.50
CA LYS A 254 17.69 19.70 -11.21
C LYS A 254 18.75 18.73 -11.69
N THR A 255 18.43 17.44 -11.66
CA THR A 255 19.30 16.39 -12.20
C THR A 255 18.60 15.65 -13.32
N THR A 256 19.18 15.64 -14.52
CA THR A 256 18.64 14.92 -15.68
C THR A 256 19.32 13.56 -15.82
N THR A 257 18.54 12.50 -16.00
CA THR A 257 19.04 11.13 -16.18
C THR A 257 18.17 10.34 -17.16
N THR A 258 18.59 9.11 -17.47
CA THR A 258 17.83 8.15 -18.28
C THR A 258 17.42 6.97 -17.41
N VAL A 259 16.16 6.57 -17.50
CA VAL A 259 15.65 5.37 -16.84
C VAL A 259 16.04 4.14 -17.66
N THR A 260 16.88 3.27 -17.13
CA THR A 260 17.42 2.11 -17.87
C THR A 260 16.70 0.80 -17.57
N GLY A 261 15.78 0.81 -16.63
CA GLY A 261 14.94 -0.33 -16.30
C GLY A 261 13.77 0.11 -15.43
N ILE A 262 12.63 -0.55 -15.65
CA ILE A 262 11.41 -0.38 -14.87
C ILE A 262 11.03 -1.78 -14.37
N GLU A 263 10.82 -1.90 -13.07
CA GLU A 263 10.43 -3.16 -12.44
C GLU A 263 9.25 -2.94 -11.50
N MET A 264 8.31 -3.89 -11.47
CA MET A 264 7.22 -3.96 -10.50
C MET A 264 7.27 -5.34 -9.85
N PHE A 265 7.37 -5.41 -8.53
CA PHE A 265 7.46 -6.68 -7.79
C PHE A 265 8.50 -7.67 -8.36
N ARG A 266 9.69 -7.18 -8.74
CA ARG A 266 10.80 -7.94 -9.37
C ARG A 266 10.49 -8.50 -10.77
N LYS A 267 9.37 -8.11 -11.38
CA LYS A 267 9.01 -8.39 -12.77
C LYS A 267 9.38 -7.20 -13.65
N LEU A 268 9.84 -7.46 -14.86
CA LEU A 268 10.27 -6.43 -15.81
C LEU A 268 9.05 -5.80 -16.51
N LEU A 269 9.12 -4.49 -16.71
CA LEU A 269 8.17 -3.69 -17.46
C LEU A 269 8.87 -2.99 -18.63
N ASP A 270 8.24 -2.95 -19.80
CA ASP A 270 8.72 -2.16 -20.95
C ASP A 270 8.38 -0.66 -20.78
N GLU A 271 7.29 -0.39 -20.07
CA GLU A 271 6.81 0.94 -19.70
C GLU A 271 6.11 0.84 -18.35
N GLY A 272 6.16 1.90 -17.54
CA GLY A 272 5.34 2.06 -16.33
C GLY A 272 4.26 3.11 -16.58
N GLN A 273 3.07 2.90 -16.02
CA GLN A 273 1.93 3.83 -16.15
C GLN A 273 1.38 4.27 -14.81
N ALA A 274 0.64 5.39 -14.82
CA ALA A 274 -0.06 5.93 -13.67
C ALA A 274 -0.81 4.85 -12.87
N GLY A 275 -0.59 4.84 -11.56
CA GLY A 275 -1.11 3.86 -10.61
C GLY A 275 -0.17 2.69 -10.29
N GLU A 276 0.86 2.42 -11.08
CA GLU A 276 1.76 1.28 -10.80
C GLU A 276 2.84 1.65 -9.77
N ASN A 277 3.04 0.77 -8.79
CA ASN A 277 4.18 0.82 -7.86
C ASN A 277 5.42 0.22 -8.52
N VAL A 278 6.38 1.07 -8.88
CA VAL A 278 7.54 0.65 -9.68
C VAL A 278 8.86 1.03 -9.01
N GLY A 279 9.90 0.27 -9.33
CA GLY A 279 11.30 0.63 -9.17
C GLY A 279 11.88 1.11 -10.50
N LEU A 280 12.43 2.32 -10.53
CA LEU A 280 13.11 2.91 -11.68
C LEU A 280 14.63 2.84 -11.46
N LEU A 281 15.34 2.13 -12.34
CA LEU A 281 16.80 2.11 -12.36
C LEU A 281 17.34 3.34 -13.09
N LEU A 282 18.12 4.17 -12.39
CA LEU A 282 18.60 5.45 -12.89
C LEU A 282 20.06 5.35 -13.36
N ARG A 283 20.35 5.86 -14.57
CA ARG A 283 21.70 5.84 -15.12
C ARG A 283 22.59 6.90 -14.47
N GLY A 284 23.73 6.48 -13.92
CA GLY A 284 24.78 7.41 -13.48
C GLY A 284 24.43 8.25 -12.25
N ILE A 285 23.32 7.96 -11.57
CA ILE A 285 22.89 8.60 -10.34
C ILE A 285 23.42 7.80 -9.15
N LYS A 286 24.07 8.45 -8.19
CA LYS A 286 24.45 7.80 -6.93
C LYS A 286 23.32 7.93 -5.91
N ARG A 287 23.35 7.09 -4.88
CA ARG A 287 22.30 7.07 -3.84
C ARG A 287 22.21 8.41 -3.11
N GLU A 288 23.33 9.06 -2.87
CA GLU A 288 23.41 10.38 -2.22
C GLU A 288 22.87 11.53 -3.09
N ASP A 289 22.75 11.33 -4.40
CA ASP A 289 22.30 12.36 -5.34
C ASP A 289 20.77 12.46 -5.40
N VAL A 290 20.05 11.46 -4.86
CA VAL A 290 18.59 11.40 -4.88
C VAL A 290 18.04 11.04 -3.49
N GLU A 291 16.91 11.62 -3.11
CA GLU A 291 16.31 11.38 -1.80
C GLU A 291 14.78 11.30 -1.83
N ARG A 292 14.20 10.69 -0.80
CA ARG A 292 12.75 10.62 -0.57
C ARG A 292 12.15 12.03 -0.53
N GLY A 293 10.99 12.20 -1.16
CA GLY A 293 10.28 13.47 -1.26
C GLY A 293 10.64 14.32 -2.49
N GLN A 294 11.69 13.95 -3.24
CA GLN A 294 11.88 14.44 -4.60
C GLN A 294 10.86 13.79 -5.55
N VAL A 295 10.72 14.33 -6.76
CA VAL A 295 9.85 13.78 -7.80
C VAL A 295 10.63 13.55 -9.09
N ILE A 296 10.33 12.45 -9.77
CA ILE A 296 10.78 12.18 -11.14
C ILE A 296 9.69 12.63 -12.10
N ILE A 297 10.07 13.44 -13.08
CA ILE A 297 9.12 14.04 -14.01
C ILE A 297 9.58 13.88 -15.46
N LYS A 298 8.61 14.00 -16.39
CA LYS A 298 8.93 14.34 -17.78
C LYS A 298 9.71 15.65 -17.78
N PRO A 299 10.85 15.76 -18.50
CA PRO A 299 11.69 16.94 -18.44
C PRO A 299 10.93 18.25 -18.68
N GLY A 300 11.13 19.23 -17.79
CA GLY A 300 10.49 20.55 -17.84
C GLY A 300 8.97 20.59 -17.62
N SER A 301 8.33 19.49 -17.21
CA SER A 301 6.87 19.46 -17.01
C SER A 301 6.38 20.05 -15.69
N VAL A 302 7.26 20.18 -14.69
CA VAL A 302 6.96 20.75 -13.36
C VAL A 302 8.15 21.59 -12.90
N THR A 303 7.86 22.65 -12.14
CA THR A 303 8.84 23.48 -11.45
C THR A 303 8.62 23.42 -9.94
N PRO A 304 9.67 23.27 -9.11
CA PRO A 304 9.53 23.32 -7.66
C PRO A 304 9.29 24.76 -7.20
N HIS A 305 8.51 24.92 -6.11
CA HIS A 305 8.18 26.21 -5.52
C HIS A 305 8.53 26.22 -4.02
N THR A 306 8.85 27.40 -3.47
CA THR A 306 9.16 27.61 -2.04
C THR A 306 8.12 28.46 -1.32
N GLU A 307 7.22 29.09 -2.06
CA GLU A 307 6.18 29.99 -1.55
C GLU A 307 4.82 29.54 -2.09
N PHE A 308 3.82 29.49 -1.22
CA PHE A 308 2.43 29.10 -1.52
C PHE A 308 1.47 29.90 -0.62
N GLU A 309 0.22 30.07 -1.06
CA GLU A 309 -0.87 30.71 -0.29
C GLU A 309 -1.66 29.71 0.53
#